data_AF-A0A812SQV8-F1
#
_entry.id   AF-A0A812SQV8-F1
#
_cell.length_a   1.000
_cell.length_b   1.000
_cell.length_c   1.000
_cell.angle_alpha   90.00
_cell.angle_beta   90.00
_cell.angle_gamma   90.00
#
_symmetry.space_group_name_H-M   'P 1'
#
loop_
_entity.id
_entity.type
_entity.pdbx_description
1 polymer ?
#
loop_
_entity_poly.entity_id
_entity_poly.type
_entity_poly.pdbx_seq_one_letter_code
_entity_poly.pdbx_strand_id
1 'polypeptide(L)'
;MEYVMENLHVNLLAELEQDVANVPDCMMRAFEVTDSDMQTAGLSSSGCTACCCLLRQEKAFAERVLYTAHIGDARAVLCRKGLAVRLTGASDHKATFSDEARRVVEAGGTIYNERVNGMLAISRAFGDFQLKAPAFANDIVSNVPEVSSTLVSDGAREPRRCSSMSGGASETGPLNTGG
;
A
#
# COMPACT_ATOMS: atom_id res chain seq x y z
N MET A 1 -9.90 10.22 -9.70
CA MET A 1 -9.26 10.22 -8.36
C MET A 1 -10.31 10.36 -7.25
N GLU A 2 -11.20 11.36 -7.29
CA GLU A 2 -12.28 11.56 -6.29
C GLU A 2 -13.13 10.30 -6.08
N TYR A 3 -13.57 9.68 -7.18
CA TYR A 3 -14.33 8.43 -7.13
C TYR A 3 -13.65 7.31 -6.33
N VAL A 4 -12.35 7.08 -6.53
CA VAL A 4 -11.60 6.04 -5.82
C VAL A 4 -11.53 6.34 -4.32
N MET A 5 -11.36 7.61 -3.95
CA MET A 5 -11.33 8.02 -2.54
C MET A 5 -12.68 7.76 -1.86
N GLU A 6 -13.79 8.01 -2.56
CA GLU A 6 -15.14 7.86 -2.04
C GLU A 6 -15.63 6.41 -2.03
N ASN A 7 -15.19 5.57 -2.98
CA ASN A 7 -15.82 4.27 -3.21
C ASN A 7 -14.92 3.05 -2.91
N LEU A 8 -13.59 3.16 -2.99
CA LEU A 8 -12.72 1.97 -2.85
C LEU A 8 -12.87 1.29 -1.48
N HIS A 9 -12.95 2.09 -0.42
CA HIS A 9 -13.10 1.57 0.94
C HIS A 9 -14.51 1.02 1.21
N VAL A 10 -15.53 1.56 0.55
CA VAL A 10 -16.91 1.08 0.61
C VAL A 10 -17.03 -0.27 -0.10
N ASN A 11 -16.47 -0.38 -1.31
CA ASN A 11 -16.42 -1.62 -2.07
C ASN A 11 -15.63 -2.69 -1.32
N LEU A 12 -14.49 -2.34 -0.72
CA LEU A 12 -13.72 -3.26 0.12
C LEU A 12 -14.54 -3.76 1.32
N LEU A 13 -15.31 -2.89 1.99
CA LEU A 13 -16.17 -3.32 3.08
C LEU A 13 -17.25 -4.29 2.60
N ALA A 14 -17.92 -3.99 1.48
CA ALA A 14 -18.94 -4.87 0.90
C ALA A 14 -18.37 -6.26 0.52
N GLU A 15 -17.16 -6.31 -0.04
CA GLU A 15 -16.47 -7.56 -0.35
C GLU A 15 -16.09 -8.36 0.90
N LEU A 16 -15.66 -7.67 1.96
CA LEU A 16 -15.34 -8.29 3.25
C LEU A 16 -16.58 -8.82 3.98
N GLU A 17 -17.74 -8.20 3.80
CA GLU A 17 -19.01 -8.68 4.36
C GLU A 17 -19.46 -9.99 3.71
N GLN A 18 -19.14 -10.19 2.43
CA GLN A 18 -19.44 -11.41 1.69
C GLN A 18 -18.47 -12.54 2.00
N ASP A 19 -17.17 -12.25 2.08
CA ASP A 19 -16.12 -13.23 2.35
C ASP A 19 -15.14 -12.74 3.42
N VAL A 20 -15.55 -12.87 4.67
CA VAL A 20 -14.71 -12.49 5.82
C VAL A 20 -13.44 -13.35 5.92
N ALA A 21 -13.34 -14.50 5.25
CA ALA A 21 -12.20 -15.39 5.42
C ALA A 21 -11.02 -14.99 4.51
N ASN A 22 -11.32 -14.48 3.32
CA ASN A 22 -10.31 -14.28 2.28
C ASN A 22 -10.07 -12.80 1.95
N VAL A 23 -9.41 -12.10 2.88
CA VAL A 23 -9.07 -10.67 2.72
C VAL A 23 -8.31 -10.36 1.43
N PRO A 24 -7.31 -11.15 0.99
CA PRO A 24 -6.62 -10.88 -0.27
C PRO A 24 -7.55 -10.87 -1.48
N ASP A 25 -8.46 -11.84 -1.58
CA ASP A 25 -9.40 -11.90 -2.70
C ASP A 25 -10.44 -10.77 -2.61
N CYS A 26 -10.89 -10.40 -1.42
CA CYS A 26 -11.75 -9.22 -1.23
C CYS A 26 -11.06 -7.93 -1.71
N MET A 27 -9.76 -7.77 -1.46
CA MET A 27 -9.00 -6.62 -1.95
C MET A 27 -8.89 -6.62 -3.48
N MET A 28 -8.65 -7.77 -4.10
CA MET A 28 -8.61 -7.88 -5.56
C MET A 28 -9.96 -7.52 -6.18
N ARG A 29 -11.07 -8.09 -5.66
CA ARG A 29 -12.42 -7.80 -6.15
C ARG A 29 -12.83 -6.35 -5.92
N ALA A 30 -12.46 -5.75 -4.77
CA ALA A 30 -12.76 -4.35 -4.52
C ALA A 30 -12.08 -3.41 -5.53
N PHE A 31 -10.86 -3.72 -5.96
CA PHE A 31 -10.19 -2.96 -7.02
C PHE A 31 -10.90 -3.17 -8.37
N GLU A 32 -11.24 -4.41 -8.73
CA GLU A 32 -11.95 -4.72 -9.97
C GLU A 32 -13.31 -4.00 -10.06
N VAL A 33 -14.14 -4.11 -9.02
CA VAL A 33 -15.45 -3.46 -8.93
C VAL A 33 -15.30 -1.94 -9.02
N THR A 34 -14.38 -1.35 -8.26
CA THR A 34 -14.16 0.10 -8.28
C THR A 34 -13.76 0.61 -9.67
N ASP A 35 -12.91 -0.12 -10.38
CA ASP A 35 -12.48 0.25 -11.73
C ASP A 35 -13.61 0.08 -12.77
N SER A 36 -14.40 -0.98 -12.66
CA SER A 36 -15.58 -1.24 -13.50
C SER A 36 -16.66 -0.17 -13.31
N ASP A 37 -16.90 0.24 -12.06
CA ASP A 37 -17.88 1.29 -11.74
C ASP A 37 -17.42 2.64 -12.29
N MET A 38 -16.12 2.95 -12.20
CA MET A 38 -15.54 4.15 -12.83
C MET A 38 -15.73 4.16 -14.35
N GLN A 39 -15.58 3.01 -15.00
CA GLN A 39 -15.80 2.89 -16.44
C GLN A 39 -17.27 3.15 -16.80
N THR A 40 -18.19 2.55 -16.04
CA THR A 40 -19.64 2.69 -16.22
C THR A 40 -20.11 4.12 -15.94
N ALA A 41 -19.50 4.80 -14.97
CA ALA A 41 -19.76 6.20 -14.66
C ALA A 41 -19.20 7.19 -15.70
N GLY A 42 -18.51 6.71 -16.74
CA GLY A 42 -17.94 7.55 -17.80
C GLY A 42 -16.73 8.37 -17.36
N LEU A 43 -16.04 7.97 -16.29
CA LEU A 43 -14.86 8.66 -15.75
C LEU A 43 -13.59 8.26 -16.53
N SER A 44 -13.62 8.45 -17.85
CA SER A 44 -12.68 7.79 -18.77
C SER A 44 -11.40 8.56 -19.10
N SER A 45 -11.25 9.81 -18.66
CA SER A 45 -10.16 10.69 -19.09
C SER A 45 -8.97 10.78 -18.14
N SER A 46 -9.01 10.09 -16.99
CA SER A 46 -7.93 10.16 -16.00
C SER A 46 -7.70 8.83 -15.29
N GLY A 47 -6.45 8.49 -15.04
CA GLY A 47 -6.06 7.41 -14.16
C GLY A 47 -5.54 7.87 -12.80
N CYS A 48 -5.46 6.95 -11.85
CA CYS A 48 -4.76 7.20 -10.59
C CYS A 48 -4.13 5.93 -10.00
N THR A 49 -3.02 6.14 -9.28
CA THR A 49 -2.41 5.12 -8.42
C THR A 49 -3.21 4.94 -7.15
N ALA A 50 -3.12 3.77 -6.52
CA ALA A 50 -3.75 3.56 -5.22
C ALA A 50 -2.90 2.65 -4.35
N CYS A 51 -2.93 2.91 -3.04
CA CYS A 51 -2.35 2.05 -2.02
C CYS A 51 -3.34 2.00 -0.85
N CYS A 52 -3.96 0.84 -0.65
CA CYS A 52 -4.92 0.58 0.41
C CYS A 52 -4.24 -0.25 1.51
N CYS A 53 -4.51 0.08 2.78
CA CYS A 53 -4.03 -0.67 3.94
C CYS A 53 -5.20 -1.00 4.86
N LEU A 54 -5.35 -2.28 5.21
CA LEU A 54 -6.37 -2.76 6.15
C LEU A 54 -5.69 -3.42 7.34
N LEU A 55 -5.87 -2.84 8.53
CA LEU A 55 -5.46 -3.47 9.78
C LEU A 55 -6.63 -4.28 10.33
N ARG A 56 -6.45 -5.60 10.45
CA ARG A 56 -7.49 -6.52 10.91
C ARG A 56 -6.98 -7.39 12.06
N GLN A 57 -7.84 -7.60 13.06
CA GLN A 57 -7.59 -8.60 14.10
C GLN A 57 -8.06 -9.97 13.61
N GLU A 58 -7.13 -10.90 13.40
CA GLU A 58 -7.46 -12.27 13.00
C GLU A 58 -7.86 -13.08 14.22
N LYS A 59 -9.12 -13.54 14.24
CA LYS A 59 -9.67 -14.31 15.36
C LYS A 59 -8.99 -15.68 15.49
N ALA A 60 -8.55 -16.27 14.38
CA ALA A 60 -7.96 -17.61 14.35
C ALA A 60 -6.63 -17.69 15.13
N PHE A 61 -5.82 -16.62 15.11
CA PHE A 61 -4.49 -16.60 15.71
C PHE A 61 -4.31 -15.52 16.77
N ALA A 62 -5.35 -14.75 17.08
CA ALA A 62 -5.33 -13.63 18.03
C ALA A 62 -4.25 -12.55 17.72
N GLU A 63 -3.78 -12.49 16.48
CA GLU A 63 -2.81 -11.49 16.02
C GLU A 63 -3.46 -10.44 15.11
N ARG A 64 -2.85 -9.27 15.03
CA ARG A 64 -3.24 -8.25 14.05
C ARG A 64 -2.46 -8.49 12.77
N VAL A 65 -3.15 -8.41 11.65
CA VAL A 65 -2.56 -8.49 10.32
C VAL A 65 -2.80 -7.18 9.60
N LEU A 66 -1.75 -6.62 9.04
CA LEU A 66 -1.81 -5.47 8.14
C LEU A 66 -1.76 -5.99 6.71
N TYR A 67 -2.90 -5.95 6.03
CA TYR A 67 -3.02 -6.25 4.61
C TYR A 67 -2.78 -4.98 3.81
N THR A 68 -2.03 -5.06 2.73
CA THR A 68 -1.86 -3.94 1.80
C THR A 68 -2.11 -4.37 0.37
N ALA A 69 -2.79 -3.53 -0.39
CA ALA A 69 -3.06 -3.72 -1.81
C ALA A 69 -2.68 -2.44 -2.55
N HIS A 70 -1.89 -2.56 -3.62
CA HIS A 70 -1.46 -1.37 -4.35
C HIS A 70 -1.38 -1.57 -5.87
N ILE A 71 -1.55 -0.46 -6.59
CA ILE A 71 -1.32 -0.30 -8.03
C ILE A 71 -0.59 1.02 -8.28
N GLY A 72 0.33 1.00 -9.23
CA GLY A 72 1.18 2.16 -9.56
C GLY A 72 2.40 2.26 -8.65
N ASP A 73 2.88 3.49 -8.42
CA ASP A 73 4.08 3.79 -7.63
C ASP A 73 3.82 4.39 -6.25
N ALA A 74 2.56 4.35 -5.81
CA ALA A 74 2.17 4.63 -4.42
C ALA A 74 2.67 3.51 -3.49
N ARG A 75 3.25 3.89 -2.34
CA ARG A 75 3.95 2.97 -1.44
C ARG A 75 3.51 3.15 0.01
N ALA A 76 3.30 2.03 0.71
CA ALA A 76 3.11 2.01 2.15
C ALA A 76 4.39 1.53 2.87
N VAL A 77 4.76 2.25 3.93
CA VAL A 77 5.94 1.95 4.77
C VAL A 77 5.54 2.04 6.23
N LEU A 78 5.79 0.97 6.98
CA LEU A 78 5.58 0.88 8.42
C LEU A 78 6.86 1.26 9.16
N CYS A 79 6.78 2.23 10.07
CA CYS A 79 7.85 2.49 11.02
C CYS A 79 7.69 1.59 12.25
N ARG A 80 8.68 0.74 12.53
CA ARG A 80 8.69 -0.14 13.72
C ARG A 80 10.04 -0.08 14.39
N LYS A 81 10.08 0.36 15.65
CA LYS A 81 11.31 0.52 16.45
C LYS A 81 12.39 1.35 15.74
N GLY A 82 11.97 2.42 15.05
CA GLY A 82 12.88 3.29 14.29
C GLY A 82 13.35 2.73 12.94
N LEU A 83 12.86 1.54 12.54
CA LEU A 83 13.15 0.94 11.23
C LEU A 83 11.97 1.14 10.28
N ALA A 84 12.28 1.49 9.04
CA ALA A 84 11.32 1.57 7.95
C ALA A 84 11.16 0.19 7.30
N VAL A 85 9.94 -0.35 7.33
CA VAL A 85 9.58 -1.64 6.73
C VAL A 85 8.60 -1.39 5.60
N ARG A 86 8.98 -1.73 4.37
CA ARG A 86 8.09 -1.60 3.20
C ARG A 86 6.95 -2.64 3.32
N LEU A 87 5.71 -2.20 3.15
CA LEU A 87 4.52 -3.06 3.25
C LEU A 87 4.00 -3.51 1.88
N THR A 88 3.87 -2.57 0.95
CA THR A 88 3.68 -2.90 -0.48
C THR A 88 4.81 -3.81 -0.91
N GLY A 89 4.59 -4.82 -1.76
CA GLY A 89 5.63 -5.82 -2.00
C GLY A 89 6.81 -5.32 -2.83
N ALA A 90 7.53 -6.21 -3.51
CA ALA A 90 8.98 -6.03 -3.74
C ALA A 90 9.36 -4.76 -4.51
N SER A 91 8.52 -4.30 -5.45
CA SER A 91 8.78 -3.16 -6.31
C SER A 91 7.52 -2.32 -6.52
N ASP A 92 7.71 -1.08 -7.00
CA ASP A 92 6.60 -0.26 -7.50
C ASP A 92 6.16 -0.80 -8.88
N HIS A 93 4.99 -0.44 -9.40
CA HIS A 93 4.54 -0.89 -10.73
C HIS A 93 4.99 0.06 -11.85
N LYS A 94 6.31 0.10 -12.11
CA LYS A 94 6.90 0.94 -13.15
C LYS A 94 7.09 0.17 -14.46
N ALA A 95 6.91 0.87 -15.58
CA ALA A 95 7.11 0.36 -16.93
C ALA A 95 8.53 -0.19 -17.19
N THR A 96 9.52 0.25 -16.42
CA THR A 96 10.92 -0.17 -16.53
C THR A 96 11.26 -1.45 -15.78
N PHE A 97 10.37 -1.95 -14.92
CA PHE A 97 10.63 -3.21 -14.21
C PHE A 97 10.29 -4.41 -15.07
N SER A 98 11.12 -5.45 -15.00
CA SER A 98 11.10 -6.59 -15.93
C SER A 98 9.77 -7.33 -15.94
N ASP A 99 9.15 -7.53 -14.77
CA ASP A 99 7.88 -8.25 -14.68
C ASP A 99 6.72 -7.44 -15.27
N GLU A 100 6.70 -6.13 -15.01
CA GLU A 100 5.68 -5.25 -15.55
C GLU A 100 5.87 -4.99 -17.06
N ALA A 101 7.12 -4.82 -17.52
CA ALA A 101 7.44 -4.70 -18.93
C ALA A 101 7.01 -5.95 -19.70
N ARG A 102 7.29 -7.14 -19.16
CA ARG A 102 6.84 -8.42 -19.72
C ARG A 102 5.32 -8.49 -19.79
N ARG A 103 4.61 -8.17 -18.69
CA ARG A 103 3.14 -8.16 -18.64
C ARG A 103 2.55 -7.24 -19.72
N VAL A 104 3.11 -6.04 -19.88
CA VAL A 104 2.69 -5.06 -20.89
C VAL A 104 2.88 -5.61 -22.31
N VAL A 105 4.03 -6.24 -22.59
CA VAL A 105 4.32 -6.82 -23.92
C VAL A 105 3.43 -8.02 -24.21
N GLU A 106 3.18 -8.89 -23.23
CA GLU A 106 2.25 -10.03 -23.35
C GLU A 106 0.81 -9.59 -23.57
N ALA A 107 0.42 -8.44 -23.03
CA ALA A 107 -0.87 -7.81 -23.31
C ALA A 107 -0.95 -7.18 -24.72
N GLY A 108 0.15 -7.12 -25.48
CA GLY A 108 0.21 -6.50 -26.81
C GLY A 108 0.60 -5.02 -26.80
N GLY A 109 1.05 -4.51 -25.66
CA GLY A 109 1.64 -3.17 -25.54
C GLY A 109 3.13 -3.15 -25.84
N THR A 110 3.72 -1.96 -25.70
CA THR A 110 5.15 -1.72 -25.91
C THR A 110 5.71 -0.86 -24.79
N ILE A 111 7.01 -0.99 -24.52
CA ILE A 111 7.73 -0.06 -23.65
C ILE A 111 8.60 0.82 -24.55
N TYR A 112 8.29 2.12 -24.60
CA TYR A 112 9.03 3.11 -25.37
C TYR A 112 9.39 4.28 -24.47
N ASN A 113 10.69 4.64 -24.44
CA ASN A 113 11.22 5.70 -23.59
C ASN A 113 10.75 5.58 -22.12
N GLU A 114 10.92 4.39 -21.54
CA GLU A 114 10.53 4.06 -20.15
C GLU A 114 9.03 4.23 -19.85
N ARG A 115 8.19 4.22 -20.90
CA ARG A 115 6.73 4.39 -20.79
C ARG A 115 5.97 3.32 -21.55
N VAL A 116 4.86 2.89 -20.97
CA VAL A 116 3.84 2.04 -21.60
C VAL A 116 3.24 2.77 -22.79
N ASN A 117 3.40 2.19 -23.98
CA ASN A 117 3.05 2.76 -25.28
C ASN A 117 3.55 4.20 -25.49
N GLY A 118 4.65 4.58 -24.83
CA GLY A 118 5.17 5.96 -24.85
C GLY A 118 4.37 6.97 -24.02
N MET A 119 3.30 6.54 -23.32
CA MET A 119 2.35 7.42 -22.62
C MET A 119 2.58 7.43 -21.11
N LEU A 120 2.50 6.28 -20.44
CA LEU A 120 2.48 6.19 -18.97
C LEU A 120 3.76 5.57 -18.41
N ALA A 121 4.34 6.17 -17.36
CA ALA A 121 5.54 5.64 -16.70
C ALA A 121 5.23 4.45 -15.75
N ILE A 122 3.96 4.29 -15.38
CA ILE A 122 3.45 3.19 -14.55
C ILE A 122 2.70 2.19 -15.43
N SER A 123 2.64 0.95 -14.96
CA SER A 123 1.99 -0.17 -15.66
C SER A 123 0.68 -0.61 -14.99
N ARG A 124 0.33 -0.09 -13.81
CA ARG A 124 -0.92 -0.40 -13.13
C ARG A 124 -1.58 0.86 -12.58
N ALA A 125 -2.87 1.01 -12.80
CA ALA A 125 -3.66 2.16 -12.37
C ALA A 125 -5.17 1.86 -12.41
N PHE A 126 -5.92 2.61 -11.61
CA PHE A 126 -7.36 2.78 -11.84
C PHE A 126 -7.58 3.72 -13.02
N GLY A 127 -8.67 3.55 -13.75
CA GLY A 127 -8.96 4.37 -14.92
C GLY A 127 -8.07 4.00 -16.11
N ASP A 128 -7.56 5.01 -16.84
CA ASP A 128 -6.75 4.82 -18.05
C ASP A 128 -7.38 3.83 -19.06
N PHE A 129 -8.71 3.84 -19.20
CA PHE A 129 -9.44 2.81 -19.95
C PHE A 129 -9.08 2.75 -21.45
N GLN A 130 -8.48 3.80 -22.00
CA GLN A 130 -7.90 3.78 -23.35
C GLN A 130 -6.81 2.71 -23.52
N LEU A 131 -6.19 2.29 -22.41
CA LEU A 131 -5.17 1.25 -22.31
C LEU A 131 -5.71 -0.08 -21.74
N LYS A 132 -7.02 -0.20 -21.55
CA LYS A 132 -7.74 -1.40 -21.06
C LYS A 132 -8.76 -1.92 -22.09
N ALA A 133 -8.53 -1.59 -23.37
CA ALA A 133 -9.50 -1.79 -24.43
C ALA A 133 -9.44 -3.23 -25.02
N PRO A 134 -10.57 -3.75 -25.56
CA PRO A 134 -10.64 -5.08 -26.19
C PRO A 134 -9.81 -5.21 -27.48
N ALA A 135 -9.16 -4.14 -27.92
CA ALA A 135 -8.20 -4.18 -29.02
C ALA A 135 -6.93 -4.99 -28.67
N PHE A 136 -6.72 -5.29 -27.39
CA PHE A 136 -5.58 -6.02 -26.85
C PHE A 136 -6.01 -7.37 -26.30
N ALA A 137 -5.06 -8.30 -26.21
CA ALA A 137 -5.33 -9.63 -25.65
C ALA A 137 -5.68 -9.55 -24.15
N ASN A 138 -5.11 -8.57 -23.44
CA ASN A 138 -5.36 -8.25 -22.04
C ASN A 138 -5.13 -6.74 -21.81
N ASP A 139 -5.45 -6.25 -20.61
CA ASP A 139 -5.21 -4.86 -20.22
C ASP A 139 -3.71 -4.49 -20.23
N ILE A 140 -3.35 -3.52 -21.05
CA ILE A 140 -2.00 -2.96 -21.10
C ILE A 140 -1.68 -2.25 -19.78
N VAL A 141 -2.63 -1.52 -19.19
CA VAL A 141 -2.52 -0.96 -17.84
C VAL A 141 -3.49 -1.71 -16.93
N SER A 142 -2.98 -2.45 -15.95
CA SER A 142 -3.83 -3.31 -15.12
C SER A 142 -4.40 -2.57 -13.91
N ASN A 143 -5.65 -2.87 -13.56
CA ASN A 143 -6.26 -2.51 -12.27
C ASN A 143 -6.00 -3.55 -11.16
N VAL A 144 -5.33 -4.67 -11.47
CA VAL A 144 -5.11 -5.78 -10.52
C VAL A 144 -4.05 -5.38 -9.49
N PRO A 145 -4.39 -5.31 -8.19
CA PRO A 145 -3.44 -4.93 -7.16
C PRO A 145 -2.44 -6.04 -6.87
N GLU A 146 -1.22 -5.65 -6.49
CA GLU A 146 -0.34 -6.54 -5.73
C GLU A 146 -0.74 -6.47 -4.25
N VAL A 147 -1.13 -7.62 -3.69
CA VAL A 147 -1.58 -7.76 -2.30
C VAL A 147 -0.52 -8.44 -1.44
N SER A 148 -0.24 -7.88 -0.27
CA SER A 148 0.67 -8.43 0.73
C SER A 148 0.03 -8.41 2.13
N SER A 149 0.56 -9.22 3.05
CA SER A 149 0.15 -9.22 4.45
C SER A 149 1.37 -9.20 5.37
N THR A 150 1.26 -8.51 6.50
CA THR A 150 2.31 -8.42 7.51
C THR A 150 1.70 -8.61 8.89
N LEU A 151 2.21 -9.58 9.67
CA LEU A 151 1.83 -9.76 11.06
C LEU A 151 2.34 -8.58 11.90
N VAL A 152 1.41 -7.93 12.58
CA VAL A 152 1.68 -6.82 13.49
C VAL A 152 1.57 -7.36 14.91
N SER A 153 2.68 -7.83 15.44
CA SER A 153 2.77 -8.13 16.87
C SER A 153 2.99 -6.84 17.67
N ASP A 154 2.21 -6.68 18.74
CA ASP A 154 2.53 -5.75 19.80
C ASP A 154 3.85 -6.25 20.40
N GLY A 155 4.99 -5.74 19.91
CA GLY A 155 6.28 -6.07 20.49
C GLY A 155 6.16 -5.84 22.00
N ALA A 156 6.53 -6.83 22.81
CA ALA A 156 6.43 -6.77 24.26
C ALA A 156 6.75 -5.35 24.71
N ARG A 157 5.79 -4.67 25.36
CA ARG A 157 6.03 -3.35 25.96
C ARG A 157 7.20 -3.55 26.91
N GLU A 158 8.42 -3.26 26.49
CA GLU A 158 9.46 -3.00 27.45
C GLU A 158 8.93 -1.84 28.30
N PRO A 159 8.85 -2.01 29.63
CA PRO A 159 8.40 -0.93 30.49
C PRO A 159 9.30 0.25 30.17
N ARG A 160 8.69 1.37 29.75
CA ARG A 160 9.44 2.60 29.50
C ARG A 160 10.25 2.87 30.76
N ARG A 161 11.57 2.65 30.73
CA ARG A 161 12.44 3.19 31.76
C ARG A 161 12.30 4.70 31.58
N CYS A 162 11.51 5.33 32.45
CA CYS A 162 11.73 6.74 32.75
C CYS A 162 13.22 6.83 33.09
N SER A 163 14.00 7.46 32.22
CA SER A 163 15.28 8.02 32.64
C SER A 163 14.91 9.09 33.65
N SER A 164 14.84 8.70 34.92
CA SER A 164 14.92 9.65 36.02
C SER A 164 16.20 10.43 35.77
N MET A 165 16.04 11.71 35.44
CA MET A 165 17.11 12.68 35.56
C MET A 165 17.57 12.60 37.00
N SER A 166 18.69 11.92 37.24
CA SER A 166 19.35 11.95 38.54
C SER A 166 19.88 13.36 38.71
N GLY A 167 19.36 14.03 39.75
CA GLY A 167 19.70 15.39 40.07
C GLY A 167 21.18 15.56 40.41
N GLY A 168 21.78 16.62 39.86
CA GLY A 168 22.98 17.22 40.41
C GLY A 168 22.58 18.39 41.30
N ALA A 169 22.36 18.14 42.58
CA ALA A 169 22.39 19.19 43.60
C ALA A 169 23.83 19.29 44.10
N SER A 170 24.53 20.35 43.72
CA SER A 170 25.86 20.68 44.23
C SER A 170 25.72 21.30 45.62
N GLU A 171 25.97 20.53 46.68
CA GLU A 171 26.21 21.06 48.03
C GLU A 171 27.65 21.58 48.13
N THR A 172 27.82 22.89 48.30
CA THR A 172 29.08 23.51 48.71
C THR A 172 29.11 23.57 50.24
N GLY A 173 29.87 22.68 50.88
CA GLY A 173 30.20 22.78 52.32
C GLY A 173 31.44 23.66 52.56
N PRO A 174 31.54 24.35 53.71
CA PRO A 174 32.65 25.27 53.99
C PRO A 174 33.94 24.53 54.41
N LEU A 175 35.07 25.01 53.91
CA LEU A 175 36.41 24.64 54.38
C LEU A 175 36.65 25.24 55.79
N ASN A 176 36.81 24.38 56.78
CA ASN A 176 37.34 24.72 58.09
C ASN A 176 38.73 24.09 58.23
N THR A 177 39.78 24.92 58.22
CA THR A 177 41.13 24.54 58.66
C THR A 177 41.42 25.30 59.94
N GLY A 178 41.52 24.57 61.04
CA GLY A 178 41.87 25.09 62.35
C GLY A 178 43.29 25.66 62.39
N GLY A 179 43.40 26.73 63.17
CA GLY A 179 44.57 27.26 63.85
C GLY A 179 44.09 27.80 65.19
#